data_AF-A0AA88E1C2-F1
#
_entry.id   AF-A0AA88E1C2-F1
#
_cell.length_a   1.000
_cell.length_b   1.000
_cell.length_c   1.000
_cell.angle_alpha   90.00
_cell.angle_beta   90.00
_cell.angle_gamma   90.00
#
_symmetry.space_group_name_H-M   'P 1'
#
loop_
_entity.id
_entity.type
_entity.pdbx_description
1 polymer ?
#
loop_
_entity_poly.entity_id
_entity_poly.type
_entity_poly.pdbx_seq_one_letter_code
_entity_poly.pdbx_strand_id
1 'polypeptide(L)'
;MSGRRFYTLRPTASIVGPIVTHGSAYYSVLTREFPSERQKVGTPIKEHMMKVMAYLSEAQTNGAEIDSATQLVMVFQTLSKDFDLYQASYNLNRKEMSLTELMKELQAFENIFKGSGSMAEEKQFSYL
;
A
#
# COMPACT_ATOMS: atom_id res chain seq x y z
N MET A 1 20.26 -47.80 1.52
CA MET A 1 21.26 -46.71 1.57
C MET A 1 21.15 -45.91 0.28
N SER A 2 21.21 -44.59 0.44
CA SER A 2 20.81 -43.53 -0.49
C SER A 2 21.71 -43.42 -1.73
N GLY A 3 21.14 -43.05 -2.88
CA GLY A 3 21.89 -42.74 -4.10
C GLY A 3 21.12 -41.75 -4.98
N ARG A 4 21.18 -40.47 -4.66
CA ARG A 4 20.61 -39.37 -5.46
C ARG A 4 21.41 -39.22 -6.75
N ARG A 5 20.76 -39.35 -7.92
CA ARG A 5 21.34 -38.98 -9.21
C ARG A 5 21.01 -37.52 -9.50
N PHE A 6 22.06 -36.70 -9.59
CA PHE A 6 22.00 -35.31 -10.04
C PHE A 6 22.01 -35.28 -11.56
N TYR A 7 21.03 -34.62 -12.19
CA TYR A 7 21.11 -34.27 -13.61
C TYR A 7 21.76 -32.88 -13.73
N THR A 8 22.94 -32.82 -14.34
CA THR A 8 23.59 -31.58 -14.77
C THR A 8 22.96 -31.12 -16.08
N LEU A 9 22.17 -30.05 -16.07
CA LEU A 9 21.74 -29.37 -17.29
C LEU A 9 22.71 -28.24 -17.62
N ARG A 10 23.35 -28.37 -18.79
CA ARG A 10 24.20 -27.35 -19.41
C ARG A 10 23.40 -26.05 -19.65
N PRO A 11 23.98 -24.86 -19.41
CA PRO A 11 23.37 -23.62 -19.88
C PRO A 11 23.70 -23.45 -21.37
N THR A 12 22.69 -23.63 -22.24
CA THR A 12 22.76 -23.08 -23.60
C THR A 12 22.17 -21.68 -23.57
N ALA A 13 23.00 -20.72 -23.97
CA ALA A 13 22.64 -19.32 -24.13
C ALA A 13 21.38 -19.18 -25.00
N SER A 14 20.38 -18.47 -24.48
CA SER A 14 19.29 -17.90 -25.28
C SER A 14 19.40 -16.39 -25.21
N ILE A 15 19.50 -15.79 -26.39
CA ILE A 15 19.70 -14.37 -26.67
C ILE A 15 18.40 -13.63 -26.36
N VAL A 16 18.24 -13.18 -25.12
CA VAL A 16 17.43 -12.01 -24.75
C VAL A 16 18.12 -11.40 -23.54
N GLY A 17 18.36 -10.08 -23.55
CA GLY A 17 19.01 -9.37 -22.45
C GLY A 17 18.32 -9.59 -21.10
N PRO A 18 18.94 -9.17 -19.98
CA PRO A 18 18.38 -9.39 -18.66
C PRO A 18 16.93 -8.88 -18.63
N ILE A 19 15.98 -9.81 -18.48
CA ILE A 19 14.64 -9.47 -18.06
C ILE A 19 14.84 -8.94 -16.65
N VAL A 20 14.93 -7.61 -16.53
CA VAL A 20 14.91 -6.90 -15.26
C VAL A 20 13.63 -7.34 -14.58
N THR A 21 13.79 -8.29 -13.67
CA THR A 21 12.70 -8.99 -13.02
C THR A 21 12.14 -8.04 -11.97
N HIS A 22 11.29 -7.11 -12.39
CA HIS A 22 10.54 -6.19 -11.53
C HIS A 22 9.64 -6.94 -10.51
N GLY A 23 9.45 -8.26 -10.68
CA GLY A 23 8.72 -9.10 -9.72
C GLY A 23 9.50 -9.46 -8.44
N SER A 24 10.81 -9.69 -8.50
CA SER A 24 11.53 -10.25 -7.33
C SER A 24 11.86 -9.17 -6.29
N ALA A 25 12.22 -7.97 -6.71
CA ALA A 25 12.48 -6.84 -5.81
C ALA A 25 11.19 -6.42 -5.09
N TYR A 26 10.09 -6.32 -5.84
CA TYR A 26 8.74 -6.04 -5.35
C TYR A 26 8.33 -7.00 -4.21
N TYR A 27 8.44 -8.31 -4.43
CA TYR A 27 8.12 -9.28 -3.37
C TYR A 27 9.17 -9.33 -2.25
N SER A 28 10.45 -9.09 -2.52
CA SER A 28 11.49 -9.14 -1.48
C SER A 28 11.40 -7.99 -0.47
N VAL A 29 10.96 -6.80 -0.88
CA VAL A 29 10.65 -5.68 0.01
C VAL A 29 9.39 -5.97 0.83
N LEU A 30 8.38 -6.62 0.21
CA LEU A 30 7.14 -7.02 0.88
C LEU A 30 7.32 -8.17 1.89
N THR A 31 8.33 -9.02 1.74
CA THR A 31 8.42 -10.31 2.47
C THR A 31 9.44 -10.35 3.61
N ARG A 32 10.06 -9.23 3.99
CA ARG A 32 10.91 -9.21 5.19
C ARG A 32 10.49 -8.25 6.28
N GLU A 33 10.05 -7.03 6.02
CA GLU A 33 9.76 -6.07 7.11
C GLU A 33 8.71 -4.99 6.74
N PHE A 34 8.05 -5.04 5.58
CA PHE A 34 7.00 -4.06 5.23
C PHE A 34 5.87 -4.17 6.24
N PRO A 35 5.33 -3.07 6.83
CA PRO A 35 4.50 -3.12 8.03
C PRO A 35 3.41 -4.18 7.85
N SER A 36 3.66 -5.32 8.46
CA SER A 36 2.87 -6.54 8.31
C SER A 36 1.49 -6.40 8.94
N GLU A 37 1.24 -5.27 9.57
CA GLU A 37 -0.03 -4.89 10.13
C GLU A 37 -0.76 -3.98 9.15
N ARG A 38 -1.74 -4.56 8.46
CA ARG A 38 -2.83 -3.78 7.88
C ARG A 38 -3.39 -2.83 8.95
N GLN A 39 -3.76 -1.62 8.52
CA GLN A 39 -4.47 -0.66 9.34
C GLN A 39 -5.65 -1.35 10.02
N LYS A 40 -5.67 -1.34 11.35
CA LYS A 40 -6.79 -1.85 12.12
C LYS A 40 -7.98 -0.92 11.90
N VAL A 41 -9.16 -1.51 11.67
CA VAL A 41 -10.42 -0.76 11.54
C VAL A 41 -10.57 0.20 12.74
N GLY A 42 -10.90 1.46 12.46
CA GLY A 42 -11.00 2.52 13.47
C GLY A 42 -9.70 3.24 13.82
N THR A 43 -8.53 2.76 13.39
CA THR A 43 -7.26 3.51 13.55
C THR A 43 -7.25 4.71 12.62
N PRO A 44 -6.94 5.93 13.10
CA PRO A 44 -6.88 7.12 12.24
C PRO A 44 -5.89 6.94 11.09
N ILE A 45 -6.33 7.27 9.87
CA ILE A 45 -5.52 7.10 8.67
C ILE A 45 -4.20 7.89 8.71
N LYS A 46 -4.23 9.07 9.36
CA LYS A 46 -3.03 9.89 9.57
C LYS A 46 -1.93 9.12 10.32
N GLU A 47 -2.31 8.42 11.39
CA GLU A 47 -1.36 7.70 12.23
C GLU A 47 -0.74 6.53 11.45
N HIS A 48 -1.58 5.78 10.73
CA HIS A 48 -1.15 4.67 9.90
C HIS A 48 -0.20 5.13 8.78
N MET A 49 -0.57 6.18 8.04
CA MET A 49 0.25 6.72 6.95
C MET A 49 1.62 7.20 7.43
N MET A 50 1.73 7.84 8.59
CA MET A 50 3.03 8.26 9.14
C MET A 50 3.97 7.07 9.39
N LYS A 51 3.44 5.94 9.89
CA LYS A 51 4.23 4.71 10.11
C LYS A 51 4.72 4.11 8.78
N VAL A 52 3.83 4.03 7.78
CA VAL A 52 4.19 3.50 6.46
C VAL A 52 5.22 4.40 5.75
N MET A 53 5.07 5.72 5.82
CA MET A 53 6.05 6.66 5.24
C MET A 53 7.42 6.57 5.93
N ALA A 54 7.44 6.42 7.26
CA ALA A 54 8.68 6.23 8.00
C ALA A 54 9.41 4.95 7.56
N TYR A 55 8.67 3.84 7.41
CA TYR A 55 9.22 2.58 6.91
C TYR A 55 9.78 2.71 5.48
N LEU A 56 9.04 3.35 4.57
CA LEU A 56 9.51 3.56 3.18
C LEU A 56 10.79 4.39 3.16
N SER A 57 10.87 5.42 4.00
CA SER A 57 12.07 6.26 4.13
C SER A 57 13.27 5.48 4.68
N GLU A 58 13.06 4.61 5.67
CA GLU A 58 14.08 3.72 6.23
C GLU A 58 14.56 2.71 5.18
N ALA A 59 13.63 2.07 4.46
CA ALA A 59 13.97 1.12 3.40
C ALA A 59 14.83 1.77 2.30
N GLN A 60 14.47 2.98 1.87
CA GLN A 60 15.26 3.73 0.88
C GLN A 60 16.65 4.12 1.43
N THR A 61 16.73 4.52 2.69
CA THR A 61 18.01 4.81 3.37
C THR A 61 18.92 3.57 3.44
N ASN A 62 18.30 2.39 3.59
CA ASN A 62 18.98 1.09 3.57
C ASN A 62 19.29 0.56 2.17
N GLY A 63 19.09 1.37 1.12
CA GLY A 63 19.45 1.04 -0.27
C GLY A 63 18.35 0.35 -1.07
N ALA A 64 17.12 0.30 -0.59
CA ALA A 64 16.00 -0.20 -1.38
C ALA A 64 15.59 0.82 -2.46
N GLU A 65 15.61 0.41 -3.72
CA GLU A 65 15.09 1.19 -4.83
C GLU A 65 13.58 0.93 -4.98
N ILE A 66 12.77 1.82 -4.39
CA ILE A 66 11.30 1.75 -4.45
C ILE A 66 10.80 2.98 -5.21
N ASP A 67 10.32 2.78 -6.43
CA ASP A 67 9.73 3.85 -7.24
C ASP A 67 8.41 4.36 -6.64
N SER A 68 8.00 5.56 -7.05
CA SER A 68 6.81 6.23 -6.52
C SER A 68 5.52 5.43 -6.72
N ALA A 69 5.34 4.77 -7.86
CA ALA A 69 4.15 3.97 -8.13
C ALA A 69 4.09 2.74 -7.22
N THR A 70 5.24 2.08 -7.02
CA THR A 70 5.37 0.96 -6.09
C THR A 70 5.08 1.36 -4.65
N GLN A 71 5.52 2.56 -4.21
CA GLN A 71 5.18 3.09 -2.89
C GLN A 71 3.67 3.27 -2.68
N LEU A 72 2.95 3.78 -3.69
CA LEU A 72 1.49 3.94 -3.61
C LEU A 72 0.78 2.57 -3.51
N VAL A 73 1.19 1.59 -4.33
CA VAL A 73 0.65 0.23 -4.28
C VAL A 73 0.88 -0.40 -2.90
N MET A 74 2.08 -0.23 -2.36
CA MET A 74 2.45 -0.65 -1.00
C MET A 74 1.52 -0.04 0.05
N VAL A 75 1.28 1.28 0.01
CA VAL A 75 0.33 1.93 0.91
C VAL A 75 -1.05 1.30 0.83
N PHE A 76 -1.62 1.14 -0.37
CA PHE A 76 -2.97 0.56 -0.54
C PHE A 76 -3.09 -0.85 0.02
N GLN A 77 -2.04 -1.67 -0.07
CA GLN A 77 -2.03 -3.02 0.51
C GLN A 77 -2.12 -3.03 2.05
N THR A 78 -1.64 -1.96 2.69
CA THR A 78 -1.71 -1.81 4.16
C THR A 78 -3.02 -1.22 4.66
N LEU A 79 -3.86 -0.65 3.79
CA LEU A 79 -5.09 0.00 4.26
C LEU A 79 -6.13 -1.02 4.75
N SER A 80 -7.03 -0.55 5.62
CA SER A 80 -8.20 -1.33 6.01
C SER A 80 -9.18 -1.40 4.83
N LYS A 81 -10.07 -2.38 4.89
CA LYS A 81 -11.18 -2.53 3.93
C LYS A 81 -12.13 -1.32 3.86
N ASP A 82 -12.10 -0.42 4.84
CA ASP A 82 -12.92 0.80 4.82
C ASP A 82 -12.52 1.74 3.67
N PHE A 83 -11.32 1.55 3.10
CA PHE A 83 -10.79 2.32 1.99
C PHE A 83 -10.93 1.63 0.63
N ASP A 84 -11.59 0.46 0.53
CA ASP A 84 -11.75 -0.28 -0.73
C ASP A 84 -12.45 0.58 -1.81
N LEU A 85 -13.43 1.39 -1.41
CA LEU A 85 -14.13 2.31 -2.33
C LEU A 85 -13.21 3.40 -2.87
N TYR A 86 -12.33 3.93 -2.03
CA TYR A 86 -11.32 4.92 -2.45
C TYR A 86 -10.31 4.27 -3.39
N GLN A 87 -9.81 3.07 -3.07
CA GLN A 87 -8.87 2.33 -3.90
C GLN A 87 -9.45 2.00 -5.28
N ALA A 88 -10.71 1.57 -5.35
CA ALA A 88 -11.41 1.36 -6.62
C ALA A 88 -11.47 2.64 -7.47
N SER A 89 -11.81 3.77 -6.83
CA SER A 89 -11.88 5.08 -7.49
C SER A 89 -10.50 5.55 -7.99
N TYR A 90 -9.46 5.34 -7.20
CA TYR A 90 -8.07 5.63 -7.59
C TYR A 90 -7.64 4.81 -8.81
N ASN A 91 -7.94 3.50 -8.81
CA ASN A 91 -7.58 2.59 -9.91
C ASN A 91 -8.25 2.98 -11.24
N LEU A 92 -9.46 3.55 -11.19
CA LEU A 92 -10.16 4.04 -12.38
C LEU A 92 -9.55 5.32 -12.94
N ASN A 93 -9.10 6.22 -12.07
CA ASN A 93 -8.60 7.53 -12.47
C ASN A 93 -7.07 7.56 -12.74
N ARG A 94 -6.32 6.55 -12.27
CA ARG A 94 -4.86 6.36 -12.42
C ARG A 94 -4.05 7.66 -12.38
N LYS A 95 -4.36 8.52 -11.40
CA LYS A 95 -3.68 9.79 -11.23
C LYS A 95 -2.35 9.56 -10.54
N GLU A 96 -1.27 10.09 -11.11
CA GLU A 96 0.01 10.17 -10.39
C GLU A 96 -0.13 11.15 -9.23
N MET A 97 0.25 10.70 -8.03
CA MET A 97 0.23 11.54 -6.84
C MET A 97 1.36 11.18 -5.89
N SER A 98 1.83 12.17 -5.14
CA SER A 98 2.79 11.96 -4.06
C SER A 98 2.15 11.30 -2.84
N LEU A 99 2.96 10.66 -1.99
CA LEU A 99 2.52 10.11 -0.71
C LEU A 99 1.82 11.16 0.18
N THR A 100 2.29 12.41 0.14
CA THR A 100 1.68 13.53 0.87
C THR A 100 0.29 13.92 0.35
N GLU A 101 0.08 13.86 -0.96
CA GLU A 101 -1.24 14.09 -1.55
C GLU A 101 -2.19 12.95 -1.23
N LEU A 102 -1.70 11.70 -1.33
CA LEU A 102 -2.48 10.51 -0.97
C LEU A 102 -2.94 10.59 0.49
N MET A 103 -2.07 10.97 1.42
CA MET A 103 -2.46 11.12 2.83
C MET A 103 -3.57 12.15 3.03
N LYS A 104 -3.53 13.28 2.31
CA LYS A 104 -4.56 14.33 2.40
C LYS A 104 -5.90 13.84 1.85
N GLU A 105 -5.90 13.16 0.71
CA GLU A 105 -7.13 12.61 0.12
C GLU A 105 -7.74 11.51 0.98
N LEU A 106 -6.92 10.60 1.52
CA LEU A 106 -7.38 9.56 2.43
C LEU A 106 -7.95 10.14 3.73
N GLN A 107 -7.37 11.21 4.28
CA GLN A 107 -7.91 11.93 5.43
C GLN A 107 -9.26 12.60 5.11
N ALA A 108 -9.38 13.24 3.95
CA ALA A 108 -10.64 13.82 3.52
C ALA A 108 -11.73 12.75 3.37
N PHE A 109 -11.39 11.60 2.77
CA PHE A 109 -12.28 10.45 2.66
C PHE A 109 -12.70 9.92 4.04
N GLU A 110 -11.74 9.72 4.95
CA GLU A 110 -12.01 9.30 6.34
C GLU A 110 -12.97 10.27 7.05
N ASN A 111 -12.79 11.58 6.88
CA ASN A 111 -13.64 12.60 7.49
C ASN A 111 -15.06 12.62 6.92
N ILE A 112 -15.22 12.42 5.60
CA ILE A 112 -16.55 12.32 4.97
C ILE A 112 -17.29 11.08 5.49
N PHE A 113 -16.58 9.96 5.61
CA PHE A 113 -17.16 8.68 6.05
C PHE A 113 -17.47 8.65 7.56
N LYS A 114 -16.69 9.38 8.38
CA LYS A 114 -16.97 9.56 9.81
C LYS A 114 -18.04 10.64 10.06
N GLY A 115 -18.06 11.71 9.26
CA GLY A 115 -19.00 12.82 9.38
C GLY A 115 -20.42 12.51 8.89
N SER A 116 -20.60 11.49 8.05
CA SER A 116 -21.92 10.98 7.66
C SER A 116 -22.64 10.21 8.78
N GLY A 117 -21.95 9.89 9.89
CA GLY A 117 -22.55 9.32 11.10
C GLY A 117 -23.04 10.36 12.12
N SER A 118 -22.72 11.65 11.94
CA SER A 118 -23.12 12.73 12.85
C SER A 118 -24.18 13.68 12.27
N MET A 119 -24.96 13.22 11.29
CA MET A 119 -26.22 13.86 10.89
C MET A 119 -27.39 13.17 11.61
N ALA A 120 -27.33 13.16 12.93
CA ALA A 120 -28.41 12.70 13.80
C ALA A 120 -28.42 13.54 15.10
N GLU A 121 -28.55 14.85 14.95
CA GLU A 121 -29.18 15.69 15.99
C GLU A 121 -30.21 16.59 15.31
N GLU A 122 -31.28 15.94 14.86
CA GLU A 122 -32.58 16.59 14.81
C GLU A 122 -33.09 16.67 16.26
N LYS A 123 -32.94 17.83 16.90
CA LYS A 123 -33.85 18.24 17.99
C LYS A 123 -34.81 19.29 17.47
N GLN A 124 -35.87 18.76 16.87
CA GLN A 124 -37.28 19.10 17.03
C GLN A 124 -37.63 20.34 17.90
N PHE A 125 -38.44 21.23 17.30
CA PHE A 125 -39.50 22.07 17.88
C PHE A 125 -39.28 22.75 19.25
N SER A 126 -39.19 24.08 19.24
CA SER A 126 -39.95 25.04 20.08
C SER A 126 -39.23 26.39 19.97
N TYR A 127 -39.80 27.45 19.41
CA TYR A 127 -41.03 28.09 19.84
C TYR A 127 -41.76 28.73 18.66
N LEU A 128 -43.09 28.69 18.80
CA LEU A 128 -44.08 29.56 18.16
C LEU A 128 -43.63 31.02 18.06
#